data_AF-A0A7S6ME29-F1
#
_entry.id   AF-A0A7S6ME29-F1
#
_cell.length_a   1.000
_cell.length_b   1.000
_cell.length_c   1.000
_cell.angle_alpha   90.00
_cell.angle_beta   90.00
_cell.angle_gamma   90.00
#
_symmetry.space_group_name_H-M   'P 1'
#
loop_
_entity.id
_entity.type
_entity.pdbx_description
1 polymer ?
#
loop_
_entity_poly.entity_id
_entity_poly.type
_entity_poly.pdbx_seq_one_letter_code
_entity_poly.pdbx_strand_id
1 'polypeptide(L)'
;MAHAEHSGEHHHGVGHIVPVRITLAVGMALLVLTVVTVLTAKFVDLGPGNIWLALAIAFTKASLVCLYFMHLRWDSPFNTLVLITSFFGVLLFIGFALTDTSEYQGEIKTFQTSEFATPPPAPPAQ
;
A
#
# COMPACT_ATOMS: atom_id res chain seq x y z
N MET A 1 29.28 -32.58 51.85
CA MET A 1 28.13 -33.03 51.03
C MET A 1 28.10 -32.15 49.81
N ALA A 2 28.47 -32.72 48.66
CA ALA A 2 28.52 -32.03 47.38
C ALA A 2 27.09 -31.87 46.85
N HIS A 3 26.66 -30.63 46.61
CA HIS A 3 25.43 -30.35 45.89
C HIS A 3 25.72 -30.51 44.39
N ALA A 4 25.14 -31.56 43.82
CA ALA A 4 25.18 -31.84 42.40
C ALA A 4 24.53 -30.69 41.62
N GLU A 5 25.25 -30.20 40.62
CA GLU A 5 24.72 -29.32 39.58
C GLU A 5 23.65 -30.07 38.80
N HIS A 6 22.41 -29.57 38.85
CA HIS A 6 21.37 -29.99 37.94
C HIS A 6 21.52 -29.17 36.66
N SER A 7 22.34 -29.66 35.73
CA SER A 7 22.41 -29.19 34.36
C SER A 7 21.11 -29.58 33.64
N GLY A 8 20.06 -28.79 33.83
CA GLY A 8 18.86 -28.84 33.02
C GLY A 8 19.17 -28.24 31.65
N GLU A 9 19.39 -29.10 30.66
CA GLU A 9 19.31 -28.73 29.25
C GLU A 9 17.91 -28.19 28.94
N HIS A 10 17.74 -26.87 29.09
CA HIS A 10 16.60 -26.18 28.53
C HIS A 10 16.81 -26.10 27.02
N HIS A 11 16.29 -27.11 26.32
CA HIS A 11 16.04 -27.05 24.89
C HIS A 11 15.21 -25.79 24.60
N HIS A 12 15.87 -24.73 24.16
CA HIS A 12 15.23 -23.54 23.60
C HIS A 12 14.49 -23.98 22.33
N GLY A 13 13.21 -24.31 22.49
CA GLY A 13 12.27 -24.53 21.40
C GLY A 13 12.26 -23.27 20.54
N VAL A 14 13.05 -23.32 19.48
CA VAL A 14 13.13 -22.31 18.43
C VAL A 14 11.69 -21.95 18.06
N GLY A 15 11.35 -20.67 18.23
CA GLY A 15 10.02 -20.14 17.95
C GLY A 15 9.54 -20.58 16.57
N HIS A 16 8.22 -20.64 16.38
CA HIS A 16 7.58 -21.06 15.14
C HIS A 16 7.95 -20.12 13.97
N ILE A 17 9.14 -20.33 13.40
CA ILE A 17 9.65 -19.60 12.24
C ILE A 17 8.90 -20.18 11.04
N VAL A 18 8.18 -19.32 10.32
CA VAL A 18 7.50 -19.71 9.09
C VAL A 18 8.54 -20.31 8.14
N PRO A 19 8.33 -21.53 7.63
CA PRO A 19 9.34 -22.22 6.86
C PRO A 19 9.62 -21.43 5.57
N VAL A 20 10.90 -21.21 5.28
CA VAL A 20 11.41 -20.36 4.17
C VAL A 20 10.78 -20.72 2.82
N ARG A 21 10.39 -21.99 2.63
CA ARG A 21 9.66 -22.45 1.44
C ARG A 21 8.35 -21.70 1.17
N ILE A 22 7.61 -21.31 2.21
CA ILE A 22 6.32 -20.62 2.05
C ILE A 22 6.55 -19.17 1.61
N THR A 23 7.47 -18.46 2.27
CA THR A 23 7.78 -17.07 1.92
C THR A 23 8.42 -16.97 0.53
N LEU A 24 9.26 -17.94 0.14
CA LEU A 24 9.76 -18.07 -1.23
C LEU A 24 8.65 -18.34 -2.25
N ALA A 25 7.74 -19.28 -1.97
CA ALA A 25 6.63 -19.60 -2.87
C ALA A 25 5.70 -18.38 -3.10
N VAL A 26 5.37 -17.66 -2.04
CA VAL A 26 4.56 -16.43 -2.14
C VAL A 26 5.34 -15.31 -2.84
N GLY A 27 6.65 -15.18 -2.57
CA GLY A 27 7.53 -14.26 -3.31
C GLY A 27 7.51 -14.52 -4.81
N MET A 28 7.59 -15.78 -5.24
CA MET A 28 7.46 -16.17 -6.65
C MET A 28 6.07 -15.84 -7.21
N ALA A 29 5.00 -16.09 -6.44
CA ALA A 29 3.64 -15.70 -6.84
C ALA A 29 3.51 -14.18 -7.04
N LEU A 30 4.14 -13.36 -6.19
CA LEU A 30 4.18 -11.91 -6.33
C LEU A 30 4.94 -11.46 -7.58
N LEU A 31 6.06 -12.12 -7.91
CA LEU A 31 6.78 -11.86 -9.15
C LEU A 31 5.91 -12.17 -10.38
N VAL A 32 5.22 -13.31 -10.38
CA VAL A 32 4.26 -13.66 -11.45
C VAL A 32 3.16 -12.61 -11.56
N LEU A 33 2.54 -12.20 -10.45
CA LEU A 33 1.53 -11.13 -10.48
C LEU A 33 2.10 -9.79 -10.97
N THR A 34 3.39 -9.53 -10.76
CA THR A 34 4.07 -8.34 -11.31
C THR A 34 4.20 -8.42 -12.82
N VAL A 35 4.64 -9.56 -13.34
CA VAL A 35 4.68 -9.78 -14.79
C VAL A 35 3.28 -9.63 -15.37
N VAL A 36 2.27 -10.24 -14.77
CA VAL A 36 0.86 -10.09 -15.18
C VAL A 36 0.44 -8.62 -15.17
N THR A 37 0.80 -7.83 -14.16
CA THR A 37 0.48 -6.40 -14.11
C THR A 37 1.07 -5.67 -15.33
N VAL A 38 2.33 -5.92 -15.65
CA VAL A 38 3.02 -5.28 -16.78
C VAL A 38 2.42 -5.74 -18.12
N LEU A 39 2.11 -7.03 -18.25
CA LEU A 39 1.49 -7.58 -19.47
C LEU A 39 0.09 -7.00 -19.68
N THR A 40 -0.74 -6.97 -18.63
CA THR A 40 -2.06 -6.36 -18.67
C THR A 40 -1.96 -4.89 -19.04
N ALA A 41 -1.05 -4.13 -18.40
CA ALA A 41 -0.88 -2.71 -18.71
C ALA A 41 -0.39 -2.43 -20.14
N LYS A 42 0.30 -3.37 -20.79
CA LYS A 42 0.85 -3.20 -22.14
C LYS A 42 -0.04 -3.74 -23.26
N PHE A 43 -0.76 -4.82 -23.01
CA PHE A 43 -1.42 -5.60 -24.07
C PHE A 43 -2.93 -5.71 -23.90
N VAL A 44 -3.47 -5.35 -22.74
CA VAL A 44 -4.90 -5.41 -22.47
C VAL A 44 -5.46 -3.99 -22.40
N ASP A 45 -6.35 -3.66 -23.32
CA ASP A 45 -7.09 -2.40 -23.30
C ASP A 45 -8.60 -2.66 -23.22
N LEU A 46 -9.13 -2.45 -22.02
CA LEU A 46 -10.54 -2.52 -21.65
C LEU A 46 -11.14 -1.10 -21.54
N GLY A 47 -10.41 -0.07 -21.98
CA GLY A 47 -10.80 1.33 -21.84
C GLY A 47 -10.99 1.73 -20.36
N PRO A 48 -12.18 2.22 -19.95
CA PRO A 48 -12.45 2.58 -18.55
C PRO A 48 -12.25 1.43 -17.55
N GLY A 49 -12.34 0.17 -18.01
CA GLY A 49 -12.13 -1.02 -17.19
C GLY A 49 -10.68 -1.24 -16.74
N ASN A 50 -9.69 -0.60 -17.37
CA ASN A 50 -8.27 -0.80 -17.07
C ASN A 50 -7.92 -0.45 -15.62
N ILE A 51 -8.52 0.62 -15.10
CA ILE A 51 -8.31 1.06 -13.71
C ILE A 51 -8.83 0.01 -12.73
N TRP A 52 -10.03 -0.52 -12.96
CA TRP A 52 -10.63 -1.55 -12.10
C TRP A 52 -9.79 -2.83 -12.11
N LEU A 53 -9.32 -3.25 -13.29
CA LEU A 53 -8.44 -4.41 -13.42
C LEU A 53 -7.09 -4.20 -12.74
N ALA A 54 -6.46 -3.05 -12.95
CA ALA A 54 -5.19 -2.70 -12.31
C ALA A 54 -5.32 -2.68 -10.78
N LEU A 55 -6.41 -2.10 -10.27
CA LEU A 55 -6.69 -2.03 -8.83
C LEU A 55 -6.94 -3.42 -8.24
N ALA A 56 -7.66 -4.30 -8.93
CA ALA A 56 -7.90 -5.68 -8.49
C ALA A 56 -6.58 -6.48 -8.38
N ILE A 57 -5.70 -6.36 -9.38
CA ILE A 57 -4.38 -6.99 -9.36
C ILE A 57 -3.53 -6.42 -8.21
N ALA A 58 -3.51 -5.10 -8.05
CA ALA A 58 -2.77 -4.43 -6.99
C ALA A 58 -3.26 -4.85 -5.59
N PHE A 59 -4.59 -4.90 -5.38
CA PHE A 59 -5.20 -5.35 -4.13
C PHE A 59 -4.84 -6.80 -3.80
N THR A 60 -4.84 -7.68 -4.82
CA THR A 60 -4.43 -9.08 -4.64
C THR A 60 -2.98 -9.17 -4.19
N LYS A 61 -2.06 -8.41 -4.81
CA LYS A 61 -0.64 -8.38 -4.38
C LYS A 61 -0.49 -7.87 -2.95
N ALA A 62 -1.16 -6.77 -2.61
CA ALA A 62 -1.14 -6.19 -1.27
C ALA A 62 -1.64 -7.20 -0.23
N SER A 63 -2.73 -7.92 -0.53
CA SER A 63 -3.29 -8.96 0.35
C SER A 63 -2.28 -10.09 0.60
N LEU A 64 -1.59 -10.58 -0.44
CA LEU A 64 -0.53 -11.58 -0.31
C LEU A 64 0.64 -11.08 0.56
N VAL A 65 1.05 -9.83 0.39
CA VAL A 65 2.11 -9.22 1.21
C VAL A 65 1.69 -9.13 2.67
N CYS A 66 0.50 -8.58 2.95
CA CYS A 66 -0.01 -8.45 4.32
C CYS A 66 -0.17 -9.81 5.00
N LEU A 67 -0.77 -10.79 4.33
CA LEU A 67 -1.02 -12.09 4.94
C LEU A 67 0.27 -12.86 5.22
N TYR A 68 1.23 -12.85 4.29
CA TYR A 68 2.39 -13.75 4.34
C TYR A 68 3.68 -13.07 4.77
N PHE A 69 4.04 -11.92 4.18
CA PHE A 69 5.30 -11.24 4.48
C PHE A 69 5.23 -10.39 5.75
N MET A 70 4.06 -9.83 6.07
CA MET A 70 3.83 -9.19 7.37
C MET A 70 3.41 -10.20 8.46
N HIS A 71 3.39 -11.49 8.13
CA HIS A 71 3.04 -12.58 9.04
C HIS A 71 1.63 -12.50 9.66
N LEU A 72 0.71 -11.66 9.17
CA LEU A 72 -0.65 -11.55 9.73
C LEU A 72 -1.39 -12.89 9.79
N ARG A 73 -1.10 -13.83 8.87
CA ARG A 73 -1.73 -15.15 8.87
C ARG A 73 -1.37 -16.00 10.10
N TRP A 74 -0.21 -15.76 10.70
CA TRP A 74 0.33 -16.49 11.86
C TRP A 74 0.45 -15.63 13.12
N ASP A 75 0.32 -14.31 13.00
CA ASP A 75 0.41 -13.35 14.08
C ASP A 75 -0.92 -13.21 14.83
N SER A 76 -0.90 -12.49 15.95
CA SER A 76 -2.07 -12.16 16.76
C SER A 76 -3.12 -11.40 15.94
N PRO A 77 -4.43 -11.66 16.16
CA PRO A 77 -5.51 -10.93 15.49
C PRO A 77 -5.50 -9.42 15.79
N PHE A 78 -4.79 -8.99 16.84
CA PHE A 78 -4.58 -7.58 17.15
C PHE A 78 -3.90 -6.82 16.00
N ASN A 79 -2.89 -7.43 15.34
CA ASN A 79 -2.18 -6.78 14.24
C ASN A 79 -3.10 -6.59 13.02
N THR A 80 -3.97 -7.55 12.75
CA THR A 80 -5.02 -7.43 11.72
C THR A 80 -6.00 -6.30 12.04
N LEU A 81 -6.41 -6.13 13.31
CA LEU A 81 -7.27 -5.03 13.72
C LEU A 81 -6.59 -3.67 13.48
N VAL A 82 -5.33 -3.53 13.88
CA VAL A 82 -4.52 -2.31 13.64
C VAL A 82 -4.41 -2.01 12.15
N LEU A 83 -4.18 -3.04 11.31
CA LEU A 83 -4.13 -2.87 9.86
C LEU A 83 -5.48 -2.36 9.31
N ILE A 84 -6.60 -2.95 9.72
CA ILE A 84 -7.94 -2.55 9.26
C ILE A 84 -8.26 -1.12 9.69
N THR A 85 -7.99 -0.76 10.95
CA THR A 85 -8.19 0.62 11.44
C THR A 85 -7.29 1.61 10.70
N SER A 86 -6.05 1.24 10.38
CA SER A 86 -5.14 2.07 9.60
C SER A 86 -5.64 2.28 8.16
N PHE A 87 -6.11 1.21 7.50
CA PHE A 87 -6.73 1.31 6.18
C PHE A 87 -7.98 2.20 6.20
N PHE A 88 -8.83 2.05 7.22
CA PHE A 88 -9.99 2.92 7.41
C PHE A 88 -9.57 4.39 7.56
N GLY A 89 -8.54 4.66 8.37
CA GLY A 89 -7.98 6.00 8.52
C GLY A 89 -7.45 6.59 7.21
N VAL A 90 -6.73 5.80 6.40
CA VAL A 90 -6.23 6.23 5.09
C VAL A 90 -7.38 6.52 4.13
N LEU A 91 -8.40 5.66 4.06
CA LEU A 91 -9.56 5.88 3.20
C LEU A 91 -10.35 7.13 3.60
N LEU A 92 -10.51 7.36 4.90
CA LEU A 92 -11.13 8.57 5.43
C LEU A 92 -10.31 9.81 5.08
N PHE A 93 -8.99 9.76 5.27
CA PHE A 93 -8.09 10.85 4.92
C PHE A 93 -8.14 11.19 3.42
N ILE A 94 -8.08 10.18 2.55
CA ILE A 94 -8.22 10.36 1.10
C ILE A 94 -9.57 10.97 0.77
N GLY A 95 -10.66 10.47 1.37
CA GLY A 95 -12.00 11.03 1.18
C GLY A 95 -12.06 12.51 1.52
N PHE A 96 -11.58 12.89 2.71
CA PHE A 96 -11.52 14.29 3.12
C PHE A 96 -10.62 15.14 2.21
N ALA A 97 -9.45 14.64 1.82
CA ALA A 97 -8.54 15.36 0.93
C ALA A 97 -9.15 15.60 -0.46
N LEU A 98 -9.92 14.63 -0.98
CA LEU A 98 -10.65 14.78 -2.24
C LEU A 98 -11.79 15.78 -2.13
N THR A 99 -12.56 15.75 -1.04
CA THR A 99 -13.61 16.74 -0.77
C THR A 99 -13.01 18.14 -0.67
N ASP A 100 -11.96 18.30 0.13
CA ASP A 100 -11.24 19.58 0.29
C ASP A 100 -10.78 20.12 -1.08
N THR A 101 -10.08 19.30 -1.87
CA THR A 101 -9.68 19.66 -3.23
C THR A 101 -10.86 20.07 -4.10
N SER A 102 -11.99 19.35 -4.04
CA SER A 102 -13.15 19.62 -4.88
C SER A 102 -13.80 20.98 -4.61
N GLU A 103 -13.80 21.43 -3.36
CA GLU A 103 -14.36 22.73 -2.96
C GLU A 103 -13.47 23.89 -3.47
N TYR A 104 -12.15 23.83 -3.26
CA TYR A 104 -11.25 24.94 -3.63
C TYR A 104 -10.92 25.01 -5.13
N GLN A 105 -11.17 23.94 -5.90
CA GLN A 105 -10.85 23.91 -7.33
C GLN A 105 -11.56 24.99 -8.16
N GLY A 106 -12.75 25.44 -7.76
CA GLY A 106 -13.49 26.50 -8.45
C GLY A 106 -12.83 27.87 -8.33
N GLU A 107 -12.36 28.19 -7.11
CA GLU A 107 -11.68 29.44 -6.83
C GLU A 107 -10.34 29.52 -7.58
N ILE A 108 -9.53 28.45 -7.53
CA ILE A 108 -8.22 28.38 -8.20
C ILE A 108 -8.36 28.64 -9.71
N LYS A 109 -9.36 28.02 -10.38
CA LYS A 109 -9.62 28.20 -11.81
C LYS A 109 -10.01 29.64 -12.15
N THR A 110 -10.74 30.30 -11.25
CA THR A 110 -11.17 31.70 -11.41
C THR A 110 -10.00 32.68 -11.29
N PHE A 111 -9.13 32.48 -10.29
CA PHE A 111 -7.92 33.30 -10.12
C PHE A 111 -6.96 33.17 -11.31
N GLN A 112 -6.70 31.94 -11.79
CA GLN A 112 -5.87 31.72 -12.98
C GLN A 112 -6.45 32.43 -14.20
N THR A 113 -7.76 32.28 -14.46
CA THR A 113 -8.40 32.92 -15.60
C THR A 113 -8.30 34.45 -15.55
N SER A 114 -8.37 35.04 -14.35
CA SER A 114 -8.32 36.50 -14.15
C SER A 114 -6.90 37.07 -14.27
N GLU A 115 -5.89 36.36 -13.74
CA GLU A 115 -4.47 36.70 -13.87
C GLU A 115 -4.04 36.66 -15.34
N PHE A 116 -4.40 35.60 -16.08
CA PHE A 116 -4.01 35.44 -17.49
C PHE A 116 -4.85 36.27 -18.46
N ALA A 117 -6.03 36.75 -18.06
CA ALA A 117 -6.84 37.68 -18.85
C ALA A 117 -6.29 39.12 -18.80
N THR A 118 -5.41 39.43 -17.84
CA THR A 118 -4.77 40.75 -17.73
C THR A 118 -3.35 40.65 -18.30
N PRO A 119 -2.99 41.36 -19.39
CA PRO A 119 -1.62 41.36 -19.89
C PRO A 119 -0.66 41.82 -18.79
N PRO A 120 0.56 41.25 -18.71
CA PRO A 120 1.56 41.73 -17.76
C PRO A 120 1.77 43.25 -17.96
N PRO A 121 1.88 44.03 -16.87
CA PRO A 121 2.03 45.47 -16.96
C PRO A 121 3.24 45.80 -17.84
N ALA A 122 3.06 46.74 -18.76
CA ALA A 122 4.12 47.17 -19.67
C ALA A 122 5.35 47.62 -18.85
N PRO A 123 6.58 47.28 -19.28
CA PRO A 123 7.78 47.76 -18.61
C PRO A 123 7.72 49.29 -18.45
N PRO A 124 8.11 49.83 -17.28
CA PRO A 124 8.13 51.28 -17.11
C PRO A 124 8.98 51.89 -18.21
N ALA A 125 8.42 52.86 -18.93
CA ALA A 125 9.13 53.60 -19.95
C ALA A 125 10.35 54.27 -19.28
N GLN A 126 11.55 53.78 -19.59
CA GLN A 126 12.79 54.46 -19.25
C GLN A 126 13.00 55.66 -20.15
#